data_AF-F7NYN4-F1
#
_entry.id   AF-F7NYN4-F1
#
_cell.length_a   1.000
_cell.length_b   1.000
_cell.length_c   1.000
_cell.angle_alpha   90.00
_cell.angle_beta   90.00
_cell.angle_gamma   90.00
#
_symmetry.space_group_name_H-M   'P 1'
#
loop_
_entity.id
_entity.type
_entity.pdbx_description
1 polymer ?
#
loop_
_entity_poly.entity_id
_entity_poly.type
_entity_poly.pdbx_seq_one_letter_code
_entity_poly.pdbx_strand_id
1 'polypeptide(L)'
;MEEELNSIRKELIKTQIIGAPGMILVGLGLYGVFGAKGNAFHPFLNDLNNCYTILAVGGAIAVWEAIKVAQLVKRQSKLHKQQNR
;
A
#
# COMPACT_ATOMS: atom_id res chain seq x y z
N MET A 1 -20.58 -9.83 17.04
CA MET A 1 -19.11 -9.85 17.17
C MET A 1 -18.43 -10.54 16.00
N GLU A 2 -18.80 -11.78 15.65
CA GLU A 2 -18.21 -12.47 14.48
C GLU A 2 -18.45 -11.73 13.14
N GLU A 3 -19.66 -11.20 12.93
CA GLU A 3 -19.98 -10.42 11.72
C GLU A 3 -19.13 -9.14 11.60
N GLU A 4 -18.89 -8.44 12.71
CA GLU A 4 -18.03 -7.24 12.75
C GLU A 4 -16.57 -7.58 12.45
N LEU A 5 -16.03 -8.67 13.03
CA LEU A 5 -14.68 -9.13 12.73
C LEU A 5 -14.52 -9.51 11.26
N ASN A 6 -15.54 -10.17 10.69
CA ASN A 6 -15.52 -10.57 9.29
C ASN A 6 -15.61 -9.34 8.36
N SER A 7 -16.35 -8.30 8.75
CA SER A 7 -16.41 -7.03 8.01
C SER A 7 -15.05 -6.30 7.98
N ILE A 8 -14.33 -6.26 9.11
CA ILE A 8 -12.99 -5.67 9.21
C ILE A 8 -12.00 -6.46 8.37
N ARG A 9 -12.08 -7.80 8.38
CA ARG A 9 -11.24 -8.66 7.55
C ARG A 9 -11.46 -8.42 6.06
N LYS A 10 -12.72 -8.30 5.62
CA LYS A 10 -13.04 -7.94 4.22
C LYS A 10 -12.47 -6.57 3.85
N GLU A 11 -12.54 -5.60 4.76
CA GLU A 11 -12.00 -4.26 4.50
C GLU A 11 -10.47 -4.24 4.43
N LEU A 12 -9.79 -5.04 5.27
CA LEU A 12 -8.34 -5.26 5.17
C LEU A 12 -7.94 -5.85 3.82
N ILE A 13 -8.63 -6.90 3.37
CA ILE A 13 -8.36 -7.53 2.07
C ILE A 13 -8.55 -6.54 0.92
N LYS A 14 -9.65 -5.77 0.93
CA LYS A 14 -9.88 -4.71 -0.08
C LYS A 14 -8.77 -3.66 -0.06
N THR A 15 -8.32 -3.27 1.12
CA THR A 15 -7.27 -2.27 1.31
C THR A 15 -5.94 -2.79 0.75
N GLN A 16 -5.59 -4.07 0.98
CA GLN A 16 -4.40 -4.70 0.41
C GLN A 16 -4.46 -4.85 -1.11
N ILE A 17 -5.62 -5.15 -1.69
CA ILE A 17 -5.80 -5.23 -3.15
C ILE A 17 -5.52 -3.88 -3.80
N ILE A 18 -5.92 -2.77 -3.17
CA ILE A 18 -5.64 -1.41 -3.67
C ILE A 18 -4.19 -0.99 -3.37
N GLY A 19 -3.66 -1.42 -2.23
CA GLY A 19 -2.31 -1.10 -1.76
C GLY A 19 -1.19 -1.78 -2.53
N ALA A 20 -1.38 -3.05 -2.92
CA ALA A 20 -0.38 -3.82 -3.64
C ALA A 20 0.09 -3.15 -4.95
N PRO A 21 -0.81 -2.64 -5.83
CA PRO A 21 -0.41 -1.79 -6.95
C PRO A 21 0.38 -0.56 -6.53
N GLY A 22 -0.01 0.11 -5.44
CA GLY A 22 0.71 1.27 -4.90
C GLY A 22 2.16 0.93 -4.52
N MET A 23 2.37 -0.19 -3.83
CA MET A 23 3.70 -0.66 -3.45
C MET A 23 4.54 -1.07 -4.66
N ILE A 24 3.93 -1.68 -5.69
CA ILE A 24 4.60 -1.96 -6.96
C ILE A 24 5.07 -0.67 -7.62
N LEU A 25 4.22 0.36 -7.67
CA LEU A 25 4.58 1.68 -8.23
C LEU A 25 5.74 2.30 -7.45
N VAL A 26 5.71 2.28 -6.11
CA VAL A 26 6.83 2.76 -5.28
C VAL A 26 8.13 2.02 -5.64
N GLY A 27 8.09 0.69 -5.71
CA GLY A 27 9.25 -0.12 -6.07
C GLY A 27 9.80 0.19 -7.46
N LEU A 28 8.91 0.34 -8.45
CA LEU A 28 9.29 0.68 -9.84
C LEU A 28 9.91 2.07 -9.94
N GLY A 29 9.34 3.05 -9.24
CA GLY A 29 9.87 4.40 -9.24
C GLY A 29 11.23 4.50 -8.53
N LEU A 30 11.41 3.82 -7.38
CA LEU A 30 12.71 3.69 -6.73
C LEU A 30 13.74 2.98 -7.62
N TYR A 31 13.33 1.91 -8.31
CA TYR A 31 14.18 1.21 -9.26
C TYR A 31 14.61 2.13 -10.41
N GLY A 32 13.68 2.91 -10.98
CA GLY A 32 14.01 3.86 -12.04
C GLY A 32 15.01 4.93 -11.60
N VAL A 33 14.81 5.51 -10.40
CA VAL A 33 15.70 6.56 -9.86
C VAL A 33 17.08 6.03 -9.46
N PHE A 34 17.14 4.89 -8.75
CA PHE A 34 18.37 4.42 -8.11
C PHE A 34 19.01 3.19 -8.77
N GLY A 35 18.20 2.32 -9.39
CA GLY A 35 18.64 1.03 -9.92
C GLY A 35 18.96 1.04 -11.41
N ALA A 36 18.13 1.71 -12.22
CA ALA A 36 18.22 1.64 -13.68
C ALA A 36 19.43 2.38 -14.26
N LYS A 37 19.82 3.52 -13.67
CA LYS A 37 20.95 4.35 -14.14
C LYS A 37 20.95 4.61 -15.67
N GLY A 38 19.76 4.74 -16.27
CA GLY A 38 19.58 4.95 -17.71
C GLY A 38 19.40 3.68 -18.56
N ASN A 39 19.40 2.48 -17.97
CA ASN A 39 19.15 1.20 -18.65
C ASN A 39 18.02 0.40 -17.96
N ALA A 40 16.88 1.04 -17.74
CA ALA A 40 15.70 0.37 -17.19
C ALA A 40 15.12 -0.66 -18.17
N PHE A 41 14.45 -1.68 -17.63
CA PHE A 41 13.71 -2.68 -18.42
C PHE A 41 12.59 -2.07 -19.28
N HIS A 42 12.12 -0.85 -18.96
CA HIS A 42 11.11 -0.13 -19.73
C HIS A 42 11.52 1.34 -19.91
N PRO A 43 11.47 1.91 -21.13
CA PRO A 43 11.93 3.28 -21.40
C PRO A 43 11.27 4.37 -20.54
N PHE A 44 10.02 4.13 -20.12
CA PHE A 44 9.28 5.01 -19.21
C PHE A 44 10.04 5.28 -17.91
N LEU A 45 10.82 4.30 -17.42
CA LEU A 45 11.59 4.39 -16.17
C LEU A 45 13.00 4.97 -16.36
N ASN A 46 13.38 5.36 -17.58
CA ASN A 46 14.63 6.09 -17.83
C ASN A 46 14.46 7.61 -17.68
N ASP A 47 13.22 8.10 -17.66
CA ASP A 47 12.91 9.50 -17.43
C ASP A 47 12.64 9.73 -15.94
N LEU A 48 13.49 10.57 -15.31
CA LEU A 48 13.38 10.94 -13.91
C LEU A 48 12.03 11.57 -13.56
N ASN A 49 11.43 12.37 -14.43
CA ASN A 49 10.11 12.96 -14.18
C ASN A 49 9.03 11.87 -14.10
N ASN A 50 9.09 10.86 -14.96
CA ASN A 50 8.17 9.73 -14.91
C ASN A 50 8.38 8.92 -13.63
N CYS A 51 9.63 8.65 -13.25
CA CYS A 51 9.93 7.94 -12.01
C CYS A 51 9.42 8.67 -10.77
N TYR A 52 9.59 9.99 -10.69
CA TYR A 52 9.06 10.80 -9.58
C TYR A 52 7.54 10.83 -9.57
N THR A 53 6.90 10.85 -10.75
CA THR A 53 5.43 10.79 -10.85
C THR A 53 4.89 9.47 -10.30
N ILE A 54 5.48 8.34 -10.71
CA ILE A 54 5.11 7.01 -10.21
C ILE A 54 5.37 6.91 -8.69
N LEU A 55 6.51 7.43 -8.22
CA LEU A 55 6.83 7.49 -6.79
C LEU A 55 5.81 8.30 -5.99
N ALA A 56 5.39 9.46 -6.51
CA ALA A 56 4.42 10.31 -5.85
C ALA A 56 3.05 9.62 -5.75
N VAL A 57 2.59 9.01 -6.85
CA VAL A 57 1.32 8.27 -6.89
C VAL A 57 1.38 7.03 -6.00
N GLY A 58 2.41 6.20 -6.15
CA GLY A 58 2.60 5.01 -5.32
C GLY A 58 2.76 5.34 -3.85
N GLY A 59 3.51 6.41 -3.53
CA GLY A 59 3.72 6.89 -2.17
C GLY A 59 2.43 7.38 -1.53
N ALA A 60 1.60 8.12 -2.26
CA ALA A 60 0.29 8.55 -1.78
C ALA A 60 -0.63 7.36 -1.46
N ILE A 61 -0.66 6.34 -2.33
CA ILE A 61 -1.43 5.11 -2.12
C ILE A 61 -0.90 4.36 -0.89
N ALA A 62 0.43 4.22 -0.75
CA ALA A 62 1.05 3.53 0.38
C ALA A 62 0.77 4.24 1.72
N VAL A 63 0.83 5.57 1.76
CA VAL A 63 0.49 6.35 2.97
C VAL A 63 -0.99 6.16 3.33
N TRP A 64 -1.88 6.25 2.35
CA TRP A 64 -3.31 6.00 2.57
C TRP A 64 -3.56 4.58 3.10
N GLU A 65 -2.95 3.57 2.47
CA GLU A 65 -3.06 2.17 2.87
C GLU A 65 -2.59 1.98 4.31
N ALA A 66 -1.42 2.51 4.66
CA ALA A 66 -0.84 2.39 6.00
C ALA A 66 -1.76 2.99 7.07
N ILE A 67 -2.35 4.17 6.81
CA ILE A 67 -3.31 4.80 7.73
C ILE A 67 -4.54 3.91 7.90
N LYS A 68 -5.11 3.42 6.80
CA LYS A 68 -6.34 2.63 6.82
C LYS A 68 -6.14 1.27 7.49
N VAL A 69 -5.06 0.56 7.18
CA VAL A 69 -4.67 -0.70 7.83
C VAL A 69 -4.44 -0.48 9.32
N ALA A 70 -3.71 0.56 9.72
CA ALA A 70 -3.48 0.84 11.14
C ALA A 70 -4.78 1.10 11.91
N GLN A 71 -5.75 1.79 11.31
CA GLN A 71 -7.07 2.00 11.91
C GLN A 71 -7.87 0.70 12.02
N LEU A 72 -7.86 -0.14 10.98
CA LEU A 72 -8.57 -1.43 10.96
C LEU A 72 -7.98 -2.43 11.96
N VAL A 73 -6.65 -2.53 12.05
CA VAL A 73 -5.96 -3.37 13.03
C VAL A 73 -6.29 -2.91 14.46
N LYS A 74 -6.27 -1.60 14.73
CA LYS A 74 -6.66 -1.06 16.05
C LYS A 74 -8.10 -1.44 16.41
N ARG A 75 -9.04 -1.42 15.45
CA ARG A 75 -10.43 -1.85 15.67
C ARG A 75 -10.52 -3.36 15.94
N GLN A 76 -9.81 -4.17 15.16
CA GLN A 76 -9.75 -5.62 15.34
C GLN A 76 -9.19 -6.01 16.72
N SER A 77 -8.13 -5.35 17.17
CA SER A 77 -7.53 -5.61 18.49
C SER A 77 -8.46 -5.24 19.65
N LYS A 78 -9.26 -4.17 19.52
CA LYS A 78 -10.26 -3.78 20.53
C LYS A 78 -11.36 -4.84 20.66
N LEU A 79 -11.87 -5.34 19.53
CA LEU A 79 -12.92 -6.37 19.51
C LEU A 79 -12.42 -7.69 20.08
N HIS A 80 -11.20 -8.12 19.73
CA HIS A 80 -10.59 -9.31 20.33
C HIS A 80 -10.44 -9.18 21.86
N LYS A 81 -10.05 -8.01 22.36
CA LYS A 81 -9.91 -7.77 23.81
C LYS A 81 -11.24 -7.76 24.56
N GLN A 82 -12.34 -7.40 23.89
CA GLN A 82 -13.69 -7.45 24.45
C GLN A 82 -14.28 -8.87 24.44
N GLN A 83 -13.92 -9.69 23.46
CA GLN A 83 -14.34 -11.09 23.40
C GLN A 83 -13.67 -11.98 24.48
N ASN A 84 -12.46 -11.60 24.92
CA ASN A 84 -11.67 -12.34 25.93
C ASN A 84 -11.89 -11.84 27.38
N ARG A 85 -12.89 -10.99 27.62
CA ARG A 85 -13.31 -10.50 28.94
C ARG A 85 -14.71 -11.00 29.25
#